data_AF-A0A933QR37-F1
#
_entry.id   AF-A0A933QR37-F1
#
_cell.length_a   1.000
_cell.length_b   1.000
_cell.length_c   1.000
_cell.angle_alpha   90.00
_cell.angle_beta   90.00
_cell.angle_gamma   90.00
#
_symmetry.space_group_name_H-M   'P 1'
#
loop_
_entity.id
_entity.type
_entity.pdbx_description
1 polymer ?
#
loop_
_entity_poly.entity_id
_entity_poly.type
_entity_poly.pdbx_seq_one_letter_code
_entity_poly.pdbx_strand_id
1 'polypeptide(L)'
;MALSDTLHTLRLRNYFTRTFIPRFQSLQNATSQTRLIVMLWSPQSATTWSNWTKKALTELERRGHTVFYSEQLGVSTSMRSKKGVEYRATDTLDLILTVQSMFDPIGDVQDLNDMLVVDAKMLLFIDQAARDRYLYEFAETELAARYNNIESFKFPDDLQQTLLLDKLLAKLNVMQMVKYRAIQNGKNWGLALPPENNSPSSAPTPFRYNLLELYRLNRDELETLLDSTTLFILAYVNQMSKITLRTLWQDMKLEEGQIQPRMMRLQHGKLLAESNGNVIVTDLGKQLLKDVGL
;
A
#
# COMPACT_ATOMS: atom_id res chain seq x y z
N MET A 1 17.90 -35.73 -20.59
CA MET A 1 17.86 -34.33 -20.10
C MET A 1 16.75 -33.52 -20.77
N ALA A 2 16.73 -33.37 -22.11
CA ALA A 2 15.73 -32.54 -22.82
C ALA A 2 14.24 -32.80 -22.49
N LEU A 3 13.82 -34.04 -22.29
CA LEU A 3 12.41 -34.38 -21.95
C LEU A 3 12.02 -33.91 -20.53
N SER A 4 12.95 -33.94 -19.58
CA SER A 4 12.72 -33.50 -18.20
C SER A 4 12.57 -31.98 -18.12
N ASP A 5 13.42 -31.25 -18.84
CA ASP A 5 13.38 -29.79 -18.89
C ASP A 5 12.11 -29.27 -19.57
N THR A 6 11.65 -29.99 -20.61
CA THR A 6 10.40 -29.66 -21.31
C THR A 6 9.18 -29.88 -20.42
N LEU A 7 9.12 -30.99 -19.68
CA LEU A 7 8.04 -31.28 -18.73
C LEU A 7 8.01 -30.29 -17.58
N HIS A 8 9.17 -29.92 -17.05
CA HIS A 8 9.28 -28.93 -15.97
C HIS A 8 8.83 -27.54 -16.41
N THR A 9 9.29 -27.09 -17.58
CA THR A 9 8.86 -25.82 -18.19
C THR A 9 7.35 -25.80 -18.43
N LEU A 10 6.77 -26.91 -18.88
CA LEU A 10 5.33 -27.02 -19.09
C LEU A 10 4.55 -26.95 -17.77
N ARG A 11 5.04 -27.60 -16.70
CA ARG A 11 4.43 -27.54 -15.36
C ARG A 11 4.46 -26.13 -14.79
N LEU A 12 5.61 -25.46 -14.85
CA LEU A 12 5.76 -24.07 -14.41
C LEU A 12 4.80 -23.15 -15.16
N ARG A 13 4.77 -23.24 -16.49
CA ARG A 13 3.86 -22.44 -17.34
C ARG A 13 2.41 -22.71 -17.02
N ASN A 14 2.02 -23.97 -16.82
CA ASN A 14 0.65 -24.33 -16.48
C ASN A 14 0.24 -23.81 -15.11
N TYR A 15 1.13 -23.90 -14.11
CA TYR A 15 0.86 -23.34 -12.78
C TYR A 15 0.70 -21.82 -12.84
N PHE A 16 1.64 -21.13 -13.50
CA PHE A 16 1.60 -19.68 -13.67
C PHE A 16 0.32 -19.20 -14.37
N THR A 17 -0.03 -19.81 -15.50
CA THR A 17 -1.17 -19.36 -16.33
C THR A 17 -2.53 -19.81 -15.81
N ARG A 18 -2.65 -21.03 -15.27
CA ARG A 18 -3.96 -21.59 -14.86
C ARG A 18 -4.28 -21.40 -13.38
N THR A 19 -3.26 -21.20 -12.54
CA THR A 19 -3.46 -21.09 -11.09
C THR A 19 -3.07 -19.70 -10.60
N PHE A 20 -1.83 -19.27 -10.83
CA PHE A 20 -1.33 -18.03 -10.24
C PHE A 20 -2.00 -16.78 -10.80
N ILE A 21 -1.98 -16.57 -12.14
CA ILE A 21 -2.54 -15.36 -12.76
C ILE A 21 -4.00 -15.12 -12.36
N PRO A 22 -4.92 -16.11 -12.47
CA PRO A 22 -6.32 -15.90 -12.09
C PRO A 22 -6.50 -15.52 -10.62
N ARG A 23 -5.73 -16.14 -9.71
CA ARG A 23 -5.80 -15.85 -8.27
C ARG A 23 -5.25 -14.48 -7.93
N PHE A 24 -4.11 -14.11 -8.51
CA PHE A 24 -3.53 -12.78 -8.34
C PHE A 24 -4.47 -11.70 -8.90
N GLN A 25 -5.05 -11.90 -10.09
CA GLN A 25 -6.04 -10.97 -10.64
C GLN A 25 -7.29 -10.86 -9.76
N SER A 26 -7.79 -11.97 -9.22
CA SER A 26 -8.90 -11.96 -8.27
C SER A 26 -8.58 -11.13 -7.02
N LEU A 27 -7.36 -11.27 -6.47
CA LEU A 27 -6.89 -10.50 -5.32
C LEU A 27 -6.82 -8.99 -5.65
N GLN A 28 -6.23 -8.63 -6.80
CA GLN A 28 -6.14 -7.22 -7.24
C GLN A 28 -7.52 -6.62 -7.52
N ASN A 29 -8.45 -7.39 -8.11
CA ASN A 29 -9.81 -6.95 -8.34
C ASN A 29 -10.55 -6.69 -7.02
N ALA A 30 -10.47 -7.62 -6.05
CA ALA A 30 -11.09 -7.44 -4.74
C ALA A 30 -10.48 -6.23 -3.99
N THR A 31 -9.17 -6.04 -4.10
CA THR A 31 -8.46 -4.88 -3.54
C THR A 31 -8.96 -3.58 -4.16
N SER A 32 -8.99 -3.47 -5.49
CA SER A 32 -9.44 -2.25 -6.18
C SER A 32 -10.91 -1.90 -5.92
N GLN A 33 -11.75 -2.88 -5.59
CA GLN A 33 -13.14 -2.69 -5.20
C GLN A 33 -13.32 -2.30 -3.73
N THR A 34 -12.27 -2.39 -2.92
CA THR A 34 -12.31 -2.02 -1.50
C THR A 34 -12.37 -0.50 -1.37
N ARG A 35 -13.54 0.01 -0.98
CA ARG A 35 -13.81 1.45 -0.89
C ARG A 35 -13.11 2.06 0.32
N LEU A 36 -12.64 3.29 0.12
CA LEU A 36 -12.03 4.12 1.16
C LEU A 36 -12.84 5.40 1.34
N ILE A 37 -12.88 5.91 2.56
CA ILE A 37 -13.38 7.25 2.90
C ILE A 37 -12.17 8.16 3.08
N VAL A 38 -11.94 9.07 2.15
CA VAL A 38 -10.71 9.86 2.09
C VAL A 38 -11.01 11.36 2.08
N MET A 39 -10.18 12.14 2.76
CA MET A 39 -10.18 13.60 2.60
C MET A 39 -9.00 14.02 1.72
N LEU A 40 -9.24 14.83 0.70
CA LEU A 40 -8.17 15.45 -0.08
C LEU A 40 -7.92 16.88 0.43
N TRP A 41 -6.66 17.13 0.81
CA TRP A 41 -6.14 18.43 1.19
C TRP A 41 -5.06 18.85 0.20
N SER A 42 -5.24 19.97 -0.50
CA SER A 42 -4.30 20.46 -1.52
C SER A 42 -4.18 21.98 -1.49
N PRO A 43 -3.09 22.56 -2.04
CA PRO A 43 -2.90 24.02 -2.06
C PRO A 43 -3.94 24.70 -2.95
N GLN A 44 -4.46 25.86 -2.52
CA GLN A 44 -5.54 26.56 -3.25
C GLN A 44 -5.06 27.65 -4.21
N SER A 45 -3.81 28.08 -4.13
CA SER A 45 -3.38 29.39 -4.63
C SER A 45 -3.01 29.46 -6.14
N ALA A 46 -3.21 28.40 -6.93
CA ALA A 46 -2.95 28.44 -8.37
C ALA A 46 -3.99 27.67 -9.19
N THR A 47 -4.29 28.17 -10.40
CA THR A 47 -5.17 27.50 -11.39
C THR A 47 -4.73 26.07 -11.68
N THR A 48 -3.41 25.82 -11.74
CA THR A 48 -2.82 24.49 -11.91
C THR A 48 -3.22 23.53 -10.78
N TRP A 49 -3.19 23.99 -9.52
CA TRP A 49 -3.58 23.17 -8.37
C TRP A 49 -5.09 22.89 -8.34
N SER A 50 -5.91 23.87 -8.70
CA SER A 50 -7.37 23.67 -8.81
C SER A 50 -7.73 22.62 -9.85
N ASN A 51 -7.10 22.67 -11.03
CA ASN A 51 -7.31 21.70 -12.10
C ASN A 51 -6.85 20.29 -11.70
N TRP A 52 -5.67 20.18 -11.08
CA TRP A 52 -5.18 18.90 -10.58
C TRP A 52 -6.10 18.33 -9.49
N THR A 53 -6.53 19.16 -8.54
CA THR A 53 -7.44 18.76 -7.46
C THR A 53 -8.76 18.21 -8.01
N LYS A 54 -9.38 18.92 -8.96
CA LYS A 54 -10.60 18.43 -9.64
C LYS A 54 -10.38 17.08 -10.30
N LYS A 55 -9.26 16.92 -11.01
CA LYS A 55 -8.89 15.64 -11.66
C LYS A 55 -8.72 14.52 -10.63
N ALA A 56 -8.05 14.78 -9.52
CA ALA A 56 -7.85 13.81 -8.44
C ALA A 56 -9.20 13.41 -7.83
N LEU A 57 -10.06 14.36 -7.49
CA LEU A 57 -11.40 14.09 -6.95
C LEU A 57 -12.22 13.20 -7.90
N THR A 58 -12.31 13.57 -9.18
CA THR A 58 -13.03 12.77 -10.18
C THR A 58 -12.49 11.34 -10.30
N GLU A 59 -11.17 11.18 -10.30
CA GLU A 59 -10.55 9.85 -10.42
C GLU A 59 -10.78 8.98 -9.18
N LEU A 60 -10.75 9.58 -7.99
CA LEU A 60 -11.05 8.89 -6.73
C LEU A 60 -12.52 8.45 -6.65
N GLU A 61 -13.45 9.33 -7.02
CA GLU A 61 -14.88 9.01 -7.10
C GLU A 61 -15.16 7.94 -8.15
N ARG A 62 -14.51 8.01 -9.32
CA ARG A 62 -14.63 7.00 -10.39
C ARG A 62 -14.19 5.61 -9.92
N ARG A 63 -13.24 5.52 -8.99
CA ARG A 63 -12.79 4.28 -8.35
C ARG A 63 -13.70 3.82 -7.20
N GLY A 64 -14.76 4.57 -6.89
CA GLY A 64 -15.77 4.22 -5.89
C GLY A 64 -15.41 4.64 -4.46
N HIS A 65 -14.40 5.50 -4.28
CA HIS A 65 -14.09 6.08 -2.97
C HIS A 65 -15.12 7.15 -2.58
N THR A 66 -15.36 7.31 -1.28
CA THR A 66 -16.06 8.47 -0.74
C THR A 66 -15.01 9.54 -0.47
N VAL A 67 -15.15 10.70 -1.12
CA VAL A 67 -14.14 11.74 -1.09
C VAL A 67 -14.72 13.01 -0.48
N PHE A 68 -14.03 13.54 0.52
CA PHE A 68 -14.29 14.85 1.08
C PHE A 68 -13.22 15.82 0.63
N TYR A 69 -13.63 17.03 0.30
CA TYR A 69 -12.70 18.11 0.05
C TYR A 69 -12.67 19.04 1.27
N SER A 70 -11.47 19.45 1.69
CA SER A 70 -11.25 20.25 2.90
C SER A 70 -12.15 21.50 3.03
N GLU A 71 -12.54 22.11 1.91
CA GLU A 71 -13.47 23.25 1.88
C GLU A 71 -14.90 22.92 2.35
N GLN A 72 -15.36 21.68 2.13
CA GLN A 72 -16.69 21.22 2.54
C GLN A 72 -16.84 21.15 4.07
N LEU A 73 -15.72 21.18 4.81
CA LEU A 73 -15.70 21.17 6.28
C LEU A 73 -15.77 22.58 6.91
N GLY A 74 -15.99 23.64 6.12
CA GLY A 74 -16.15 25.00 6.63
C GLY A 74 -14.87 25.60 7.23
N VAL A 75 -13.70 25.10 6.81
CA VAL A 75 -12.41 25.55 7.30
C VAL A 75 -12.00 26.86 6.61
N SER A 76 -12.08 27.98 7.34
CA SER A 76 -11.62 29.29 6.85
C SER A 76 -10.12 29.27 6.49
N THR A 77 -9.82 29.81 5.31
CA THR A 77 -8.51 29.83 4.62
C THR A 77 -7.46 30.76 5.24
N SER A 78 -7.85 31.64 6.16
CA SER A 78 -6.96 32.60 6.83
C SER A 78 -6.35 32.09 8.14
N MET A 79 -6.73 30.89 8.60
CA MET A 79 -6.19 30.30 9.82
C MET A 79 -4.93 29.49 9.52
N ARG A 80 -3.77 30.12 9.72
CA ARG A 80 -2.42 29.54 9.59
C ARG A 80 -2.06 28.46 10.61
N SER A 81 -2.98 27.92 11.41
CA SER A 81 -2.72 26.65 12.10
C SER A 81 -4.04 25.99 12.53
N LYS A 82 -4.26 24.76 12.07
CA LYS A 82 -5.42 23.94 12.43
C LYS A 82 -5.03 22.51 12.83
N LYS A 83 -4.02 22.42 13.72
CA LYS A 83 -3.72 21.22 14.54
C LYS A 83 -4.94 20.63 15.28
N GLY A 84 -6.10 21.30 15.28
CA GLY A 84 -7.34 20.80 15.89
C GLY A 84 -8.44 20.35 14.93
N VAL A 85 -8.37 20.66 13.63
CA VAL A 85 -9.45 20.29 12.68
C VAL A 85 -9.09 19.07 11.85
N GLU A 86 -7.83 18.93 11.45
CA GLU A 86 -7.37 17.74 10.72
C GLU A 86 -7.44 16.48 11.60
N TYR A 87 -7.14 16.61 12.90
CA TYR A 87 -7.21 15.52 13.89
C TYR A 87 -8.65 15.21 14.36
N ARG A 88 -9.63 16.09 14.11
CA ARG A 88 -11.04 15.84 14.47
C ARG A 88 -11.78 15.03 13.41
N ALA A 89 -11.29 15.02 12.17
CA ALA A 89 -11.90 14.25 11.09
C ALA A 89 -11.48 12.76 11.09
N THR A 90 -10.49 12.37 11.89
CA THR A 90 -9.90 11.02 11.91
C THR A 90 -10.91 9.93 12.22
N ASP A 91 -11.92 10.20 13.04
CA ASP A 91 -12.93 9.22 13.41
C ASP A 91 -13.94 8.96 12.29
N THR A 92 -14.02 9.88 11.32
CA THR A 92 -14.96 9.84 10.19
C THR A 92 -14.33 9.42 8.87
N LEU A 93 -12.99 9.25 8.84
CA LEU A 93 -12.21 8.99 7.64
C LEU A 93 -11.34 7.75 7.80
N ASP A 94 -11.07 7.09 6.68
CA ASP A 94 -10.02 6.07 6.58
C ASP A 94 -8.64 6.72 6.49
N LEU A 95 -8.52 7.78 5.69
CA LEU A 95 -7.25 8.46 5.40
C LEU A 95 -7.44 9.95 5.09
N ILE A 96 -6.39 10.71 5.31
CA ILE A 96 -6.24 12.08 4.84
C ILE A 96 -5.11 12.11 3.81
N LEU A 97 -5.38 12.60 2.61
CA LEU A 97 -4.42 12.78 1.52
C LEU A 97 -3.99 14.24 1.51
N THR A 98 -2.77 14.51 1.97
CA THR A 98 -2.25 15.88 2.09
C THR A 98 -1.20 16.13 1.02
N VAL A 99 -1.48 17.07 0.12
CA VAL A 99 -0.54 17.51 -0.90
C VAL A 99 -0.01 18.89 -0.53
N GLN A 100 1.31 19.01 -0.45
CA GLN A 100 2.00 20.19 0.07
C GLN A 100 3.03 20.70 -0.94
N SER A 101 2.97 22.01 -1.23
CA SER A 101 4.00 22.73 -2.00
C SER A 101 5.08 23.36 -1.11
N MET A 102 4.82 23.47 0.19
CA MET A 102 5.72 23.96 1.24
C MET A 102 5.36 23.25 2.56
N PHE A 103 6.30 23.13 3.50
CA PHE A 103 5.99 22.73 4.88
C PHE A 103 5.21 23.87 5.54
N ASP A 104 3.90 23.73 5.62
CA ASP A 104 3.01 24.56 6.45
C ASP A 104 2.78 23.80 7.79
N PRO A 105 2.05 24.32 8.80
CA PRO A 105 1.99 23.78 10.17
C PRO A 105 1.37 22.38 10.37
N ILE A 106 1.15 21.65 9.27
CA ILE A 106 0.81 20.23 9.24
C ILE A 106 2.09 19.50 8.84
N GLY A 107 2.70 18.80 9.79
CA GLY A 107 3.97 18.13 9.56
C GLY A 107 5.16 19.05 9.83
N ASP A 108 5.07 19.95 10.81
CA ASP A 108 6.25 20.51 11.48
C ASP A 108 7.11 19.35 12.02
N VAL A 109 8.42 19.55 12.21
CA VAL A 109 9.36 18.47 12.59
C VAL A 109 8.85 17.75 13.83
N GLN A 110 8.26 18.51 14.75
CA GLN A 110 7.66 17.97 15.96
C GLN A 110 6.46 17.06 15.67
N ASP A 111 5.57 17.39 14.72
CA ASP A 111 4.41 16.54 14.39
C ASP A 111 4.84 15.23 13.70
N LEU A 112 5.94 15.27 12.93
CA LEU A 112 6.55 14.06 12.36
C LEU A 112 7.21 13.21 13.45
N ASN A 113 7.97 13.83 14.35
CA ASN A 113 8.66 13.15 15.45
C ASN A 113 7.69 12.55 16.45
N ASP A 114 6.60 13.26 16.78
CA ASP A 114 5.58 12.83 17.73
C ASP A 114 4.57 11.84 17.08
N MET A 115 4.82 11.41 15.83
CA MET A 115 3.98 10.48 15.06
C MET A 115 2.52 10.95 14.84
N LEU A 116 2.25 12.23 15.05
CA LEU A 116 0.90 12.80 14.95
C LEU A 116 0.31 12.65 13.54
N VAL A 117 1.15 12.68 12.51
CA VAL A 117 0.73 12.42 11.12
C VAL A 117 0.23 10.99 10.91
N VAL A 118 0.76 10.02 11.66
CA VAL A 118 0.32 8.63 11.61
C VAL A 118 -1.00 8.49 12.35
N ASP A 119 -1.11 9.05 13.56
CA ASP A 119 -2.34 9.05 14.35
C ASP A 119 -3.50 9.73 13.61
N ALA A 120 -3.19 10.78 12.85
CA ALA A 120 -4.12 11.47 11.98
C ALA A 120 -4.44 10.75 10.67
N LYS A 121 -3.88 9.56 10.43
CA LYS A 121 -4.09 8.74 9.23
C LYS A 121 -3.68 9.46 7.92
N MET A 122 -2.61 10.26 7.97
CA MET A 122 -2.19 11.10 6.85
C MET A 122 -1.22 10.41 5.90
N LEU A 123 -1.51 10.52 4.60
CA LEU A 123 -0.57 10.29 3.50
C LEU A 123 -0.10 11.65 2.97
N LEU A 124 1.20 11.93 3.08
CA LEU A 124 1.81 13.20 2.70
C LEU A 124 2.47 13.10 1.32
N PHE A 125 2.17 14.06 0.44
CA PHE A 125 2.80 14.26 -0.85
C PHE A 125 3.49 15.62 -0.83
N ILE A 126 4.82 15.62 -0.79
CA ILE A 126 5.62 16.81 -0.49
C ILE A 126 6.45 17.20 -1.72
N ASP A 127 6.42 18.48 -2.08
CA ASP A 127 7.26 19.01 -3.16
C ASP A 127 8.74 18.88 -2.81
N GLN A 128 9.53 18.32 -3.73
CA GLN A 128 10.97 18.18 -3.58
C GLN A 128 11.69 19.52 -3.40
N ALA A 129 11.09 20.62 -3.89
CA ALA A 129 11.59 21.98 -3.76
C ALA A 129 11.10 22.70 -2.48
N ALA A 130 10.40 22.02 -1.57
CA ALA A 130 9.96 22.61 -0.32
C ALA A 130 11.16 23.14 0.48
N ARG A 131 11.08 24.42 0.88
CA ARG A 131 12.22 25.21 1.39
C ARG A 131 12.96 24.59 2.58
N ASP A 132 12.23 23.89 3.45
CA ASP A 132 12.78 23.37 4.70
C ASP A 132 13.14 21.89 4.65
N ARG A 133 13.01 21.21 3.50
CA ARG A 133 13.16 19.74 3.38
C ARG A 133 14.39 19.16 4.08
N TYR A 134 15.53 19.85 4.04
CA TYR A 134 16.76 19.41 4.70
C TYR A 134 16.62 19.26 6.24
N LEU A 135 15.77 20.07 6.87
CA LEU A 135 15.50 20.00 8.31
C LEU A 135 14.58 18.81 8.67
N TYR A 136 13.83 18.29 7.70
CA TYR A 136 12.80 17.26 7.87
C TYR A 136 13.23 15.90 7.32
N GLU A 137 14.27 15.86 6.47
CA GLU A 137 14.69 14.69 5.69
C GLU A 137 14.83 13.43 6.53
N PHE A 138 15.37 13.53 7.75
CA PHE A 138 15.50 12.39 8.65
C PHE A 138 14.14 11.84 9.10
N ALA A 139 13.27 12.72 9.62
CA ALA A 139 11.93 12.34 10.09
C ALA A 139 11.06 11.81 8.93
N GLU A 140 11.18 12.42 7.74
CA GLU A 140 10.54 11.92 6.52
C GLU A 140 11.01 10.52 6.15
N THR A 141 12.32 10.31 6.15
CA THR A 141 12.91 9.02 5.80
C THR A 141 12.47 7.94 6.78
N GLU A 142 12.45 8.24 8.08
CA GLU A 142 12.02 7.29 9.11
C GLU A 142 10.53 6.93 8.98
N LEU A 143 9.66 7.93 8.81
CA LEU A 143 8.22 7.70 8.65
C LEU A 143 7.91 7.00 7.33
N ALA A 144 8.50 7.43 6.22
CA ALA A 144 8.37 6.77 4.92
C ALA A 144 8.82 5.30 5.00
N ALA A 145 9.95 5.05 5.67
CA ALA A 145 10.46 3.69 5.84
C ALA A 145 9.54 2.83 6.72
N ARG A 146 8.84 3.38 7.71
CA ARG A 146 7.99 2.59 8.62
C ARG A 146 6.56 2.42 8.13
N TYR A 147 5.96 3.48 7.61
CA TYR A 147 4.53 3.57 7.34
C TYR A 147 4.21 3.70 5.86
N ASN A 148 5.22 3.91 5.00
CA ASN A 148 5.03 4.20 3.58
C ASN A 148 4.06 5.37 3.35
N ASN A 149 4.01 6.33 4.29
CA ASN A 149 3.00 7.39 4.31
C ASN A 149 3.46 8.70 3.68
N ILE A 150 4.74 8.84 3.33
CA ILE A 150 5.29 10.03 2.69
C ILE A 150 5.73 9.69 1.26
N GLU A 151 5.52 10.62 0.34
CA GLU A 151 5.96 10.56 -1.05
C GLU A 151 6.43 11.94 -1.51
N SER A 152 7.49 11.99 -2.30
CA SER A 152 7.99 13.26 -2.84
C SER A 152 7.58 13.44 -4.30
N PHE A 153 7.33 14.68 -4.73
CA PHE A 153 7.01 14.99 -6.14
C PHE A 153 7.73 16.25 -6.63
N LYS A 154 7.90 16.38 -7.94
CA LYS A 154 8.55 17.56 -8.55
C LYS A 154 7.50 18.51 -9.09
N PHE A 155 7.34 19.67 -8.47
CA PHE A 155 6.51 20.74 -9.04
C PHE A 155 7.31 21.55 -10.09
N PRO A 156 6.69 21.95 -11.22
CA PRO A 156 5.35 21.62 -11.70
C PRO A 156 5.29 20.34 -12.56
N ASP A 157 6.42 19.71 -12.86
CA ASP A 157 6.54 18.61 -13.83
C ASP A 157 5.61 17.42 -13.54
N ASP A 158 5.58 16.96 -12.29
CA ASP A 158 4.77 15.81 -11.87
C ASP A 158 3.26 16.11 -11.93
N LEU A 159 2.84 17.37 -11.83
CA LEU A 159 1.44 17.76 -12.03
C LEU A 159 1.05 17.70 -13.50
N GLN A 160 1.92 18.19 -14.39
CA GLN A 160 1.64 18.25 -15.82
C GLN A 160 1.64 16.86 -16.45
N GLN A 161 2.54 15.99 -15.99
CA GLN A 161 2.70 14.62 -16.51
C GLN A 161 1.82 13.59 -15.79
N THR A 162 0.87 14.02 -14.94
CA THR A 162 0.00 13.15 -14.13
C THR A 162 0.69 12.25 -13.10
N LEU A 163 2.02 12.31 -13.01
CA LEU A 163 2.82 11.49 -12.10
C LEU A 163 2.44 11.66 -10.63
N LEU A 164 2.05 12.87 -10.20
CA LEU A 164 1.57 13.07 -8.82
C LEU A 164 0.26 12.30 -8.56
N LEU A 165 -0.65 12.26 -9.54
CA LEU A 165 -1.89 11.49 -9.41
C LEU A 165 -1.57 9.99 -9.37
N ASP A 166 -0.66 9.51 -10.20
CA ASP A 166 -0.25 8.10 -10.22
C ASP A 166 0.39 7.67 -8.88
N LYS A 167 1.26 8.52 -8.32
CA LYS A 167 1.83 8.32 -6.97
C LYS A 167 0.74 8.25 -5.90
N LEU A 168 -0.23 9.15 -5.94
CA LEU A 168 -1.36 9.17 -5.01
C LEU A 168 -2.18 7.88 -5.10
N LEU A 169 -2.52 7.46 -6.32
CA LEU A 169 -3.28 6.23 -6.56
C LEU A 169 -2.51 4.98 -6.14
N ALA A 170 -1.19 4.96 -6.32
CA ALA A 170 -0.34 3.86 -5.88
C ALA A 170 -0.39 3.70 -4.35
N LYS A 171 -0.27 4.78 -3.58
CA LYS A 171 -0.37 4.75 -2.11
C LYS A 171 -1.78 4.33 -1.65
N LEU A 172 -2.82 4.82 -2.32
CA LEU A 172 -4.18 4.39 -2.04
C LEU A 172 -4.39 2.89 -2.29
N ASN A 173 -3.82 2.33 -3.36
CA ASN A 173 -3.92 0.90 -3.63
C ASN A 173 -3.29 0.06 -2.51
N VAL A 174 -2.17 0.52 -1.91
CA VAL A 174 -1.61 -0.12 -0.71
C VAL A 174 -2.61 -0.09 0.44
N MET A 175 -3.24 1.06 0.70
CA MET A 175 -4.21 1.17 1.78
C MET A 175 -5.51 0.40 1.54
N GLN A 176 -5.94 0.28 0.28
CA GLN A 176 -7.03 -0.62 -0.10
C GLN A 176 -6.67 -2.07 0.21
N MET A 177 -5.43 -2.51 -0.08
CA MET A 177 -4.96 -3.86 0.26
C MET A 177 -4.95 -4.06 1.77
N VAL A 178 -4.47 -3.08 2.54
CA VAL A 178 -4.48 -3.12 4.02
C VAL A 178 -5.91 -3.29 4.53
N LYS A 179 -6.86 -2.46 4.08
CA LYS A 179 -8.26 -2.54 4.51
C LYS A 179 -8.90 -3.86 4.10
N TYR A 180 -8.69 -4.31 2.87
CA TYR A 180 -9.20 -5.58 2.36
C TYR A 180 -8.70 -6.76 3.21
N ARG A 181 -7.40 -6.83 3.46
CA ARG A 181 -6.79 -7.87 4.29
C ARG A 181 -7.22 -7.78 5.75
N ALA A 182 -7.36 -6.57 6.28
CA ALA A 182 -7.88 -6.39 7.63
C ALA A 182 -9.30 -6.94 7.77
N ILE A 183 -10.18 -6.75 6.77
CA ILE A 183 -11.54 -7.29 6.75
C ILE A 183 -11.54 -8.83 6.64
N GLN A 184 -10.79 -9.37 5.68
CA GLN A 184 -10.76 -10.81 5.42
C GLN A 184 -10.02 -11.61 6.50
N ASN A 185 -8.92 -11.06 7.01
CA ASN A 185 -7.97 -11.74 7.88
C ASN A 185 -7.87 -11.12 9.28
N GLY A 186 -8.84 -10.30 9.66
CA GLY A 186 -8.78 -9.49 10.87
C GLY A 186 -8.48 -10.29 12.13
N LYS A 187 -9.03 -11.51 12.26
CA LYS A 187 -8.76 -12.40 13.40
C LYS A 187 -7.27 -12.74 13.54
N ASN A 188 -6.60 -13.05 12.44
CA ASN A 188 -5.18 -13.38 12.43
C ASN A 188 -4.32 -12.14 12.73
N TRP A 189 -4.82 -10.94 12.42
CA TRP A 189 -4.22 -9.66 12.80
C TRP A 189 -4.63 -9.18 14.21
N GLY A 190 -5.34 -10.00 15.00
CA GLY A 190 -5.79 -9.64 16.36
C GLY A 190 -6.91 -8.59 16.40
N LEU A 191 -7.62 -8.39 15.29
CA LEU A 191 -8.69 -7.41 15.15
C LEU A 191 -10.06 -8.03 15.53
N ALA A 192 -10.80 -7.33 16.38
CA ALA A 192 -12.11 -7.76 16.88
C ALA A 192 -13.27 -7.31 15.98
N LEU A 193 -13.24 -7.61 14.68
CA LEU A 193 -14.18 -7.01 13.71
C LEU A 193 -15.66 -7.23 14.11
N PRO A 194 -16.52 -6.20 14.01
CA PRO A 194 -17.95 -6.41 14.20
C PRO A 194 -18.47 -7.38 13.13
N PRO A 195 -19.54 -8.15 13.42
CA PRO A 195 -20.16 -9.00 12.42
C PRO A 195 -20.57 -8.14 11.22
N GLU A 196 -20.16 -8.54 10.01
CA GLU A 196 -20.54 -7.85 8.78
C GLU A 196 -22.07 -7.86 8.65
N ASN A 197 -22.70 -6.72 8.96
CA ASN A 197 -24.09 -6.50 8.55
C ASN A 197 -24.07 -6.28 7.03
N ASN A 198 -24.29 -7.37 6.29
CA ASN A 198 -24.38 -7.42 4.83
C ASN A 198 -25.64 -6.73 4.29
N SER A 199 -25.94 -5.51 4.74
CA SER A 199 -26.97 -4.68 4.13
C SER A 199 -26.32 -3.84 3.02
N PRO A 200 -26.59 -4.13 1.73
CA PRO A 200 -26.00 -3.42 0.59
C PRO A 200 -26.44 -1.94 0.48
N SER A 201 -27.26 -1.44 1.41
CA SER A 201 -27.81 -0.09 1.43
C SER A 201 -27.22 0.84 2.51
N SER A 202 -26.31 0.37 3.37
CA SER A 202 -25.69 1.26 4.35
C SER A 202 -24.60 2.12 3.70
N ALA A 203 -24.62 3.42 3.98
CA ALA A 203 -23.54 4.32 3.62
C ALA A 203 -22.18 3.74 4.07
N PRO A 204 -21.10 3.94 3.30
CA PRO A 204 -19.78 3.46 3.68
C PRO A 204 -19.43 4.02 5.06
N THR A 205 -19.07 3.13 5.99
CA THR A 205 -18.63 3.49 7.33
C THR A 205 -17.11 3.55 7.37
N PRO A 206 -16.53 4.50 8.13
CA PRO A 206 -15.09 4.58 8.28
C PRO A 206 -14.56 3.31 8.95
N PHE A 207 -13.40 2.88 8.49
CA PHE A 207 -12.67 1.79 9.09
C PHE A 207 -12.08 2.26 10.41
N ARG A 208 -12.51 1.61 11.49
CA ARG A 208 -12.17 2.02 12.86
C ARG A 208 -10.67 1.90 13.19
N TYR A 209 -9.92 1.11 12.42
CA TYR A 209 -8.49 0.90 12.67
C TYR A 209 -7.65 1.81 11.79
N ASN A 210 -6.53 2.26 12.34
CA ASN A 210 -5.55 3.04 11.59
C ASN A 210 -4.85 2.15 10.54
N LEU A 211 -5.08 2.42 9.25
CA LEU A 211 -4.52 1.64 8.15
C LEU A 211 -2.99 1.74 8.09
N LEU A 212 -2.39 2.85 8.52
CA LEU A 212 -0.93 3.00 8.54
C LEU A 212 -0.28 2.09 9.59
N GLU A 213 -0.88 1.98 10.78
CA GLU A 213 -0.43 1.04 11.81
C GLU A 213 -0.60 -0.41 11.37
N LEU A 214 -1.74 -0.75 10.75
CA LEU A 214 -1.95 -2.09 10.21
C LEU A 214 -0.95 -2.42 9.10
N TYR A 215 -0.60 -1.45 8.25
CA TYR A 215 0.47 -1.61 7.26
C TYR A 215 1.81 -1.89 7.95
N ARG A 216 2.21 -1.07 8.93
CA ARG A 216 3.48 -1.25 9.65
C ARG A 216 3.58 -2.64 10.30
N LEU A 217 2.52 -3.08 10.99
CA LEU A 217 2.50 -4.35 11.71
C LEU A 217 2.51 -5.58 10.79
N ASN A 218 1.94 -5.46 9.59
CA ASN A 218 1.78 -6.58 8.64
C ASN A 218 2.52 -6.35 7.33
N ARG A 219 3.59 -5.54 7.37
CA ARG A 219 4.26 -5.01 6.18
C ARG A 219 4.76 -6.11 5.26
N ASP A 220 5.45 -7.12 5.79
CA ASP A 220 6.04 -8.17 4.97
C ASP A 220 4.97 -9.02 4.25
N GLU A 221 3.83 -9.28 4.90
CA GLU A 221 2.66 -9.92 4.28
C GLU A 221 2.14 -9.05 3.13
N LEU A 222 1.90 -7.76 3.40
CA LEU A 222 1.30 -6.83 2.44
C LEU A 222 2.21 -6.55 1.24
N GLU A 223 3.51 -6.34 1.46
CA GLU A 223 4.47 -6.16 0.37
C GLU A 223 4.59 -7.41 -0.50
N THR A 224 4.48 -8.60 0.10
CA THR A 224 4.43 -9.86 -0.65
C THR A 224 3.18 -9.92 -1.54
N LEU A 225 2.01 -9.53 -1.02
CA LEU A 225 0.76 -9.54 -1.78
C LEU A 225 0.69 -8.49 -2.90
N LEU A 226 1.40 -7.38 -2.74
CA LEU A 226 1.46 -6.28 -3.73
C LEU A 226 2.45 -6.56 -4.86
N ASP A 227 3.50 -7.35 -4.64
CA ASP A 227 4.49 -7.71 -5.65
C ASP A 227 4.17 -9.10 -6.25
N SER A 228 3.66 -9.10 -7.48
CA SER A 228 3.30 -10.32 -8.22
C SER A 228 4.46 -11.31 -8.35
N THR A 229 5.69 -10.82 -8.52
CA THR A 229 6.87 -11.69 -8.64
C THR A 229 7.21 -12.31 -7.29
N THR A 230 7.18 -11.53 -6.22
CA THR A 230 7.45 -12.03 -4.86
C THR A 230 6.39 -13.05 -4.42
N LEU A 231 5.10 -12.77 -4.65
CA LEU A 231 4.03 -13.74 -4.37
C LEU A 231 4.16 -14.99 -5.23
N PHE A 232 4.54 -14.85 -6.51
CA PHE A 232 4.73 -16.01 -7.39
C PHE A 232 5.89 -16.89 -6.91
N ILE A 233 7.01 -16.30 -6.50
CA ILE A 233 8.14 -17.05 -5.91
C ILE A 233 7.65 -17.86 -4.71
N LEU A 234 6.93 -17.23 -3.77
CA LEU A 234 6.40 -17.91 -2.59
C LEU A 234 5.47 -19.09 -2.98
N ALA A 235 4.53 -18.83 -3.89
CA ALA A 235 3.56 -19.82 -4.37
C ALA A 235 4.25 -20.99 -5.11
N TYR A 236 5.25 -20.69 -5.92
CA TYR A 236 6.01 -21.68 -6.68
C TYR A 236 6.86 -22.58 -5.75
N VAL A 237 7.54 -21.99 -4.77
CA VAL A 237 8.29 -22.78 -3.76
C VAL A 237 7.34 -23.70 -2.99
N ASN A 238 6.13 -23.24 -2.65
CA ASN A 238 5.11 -24.07 -2.00
C ASN A 238 4.73 -25.27 -2.86
N GLN A 239 4.45 -25.03 -4.15
CA GLN A 239 4.06 -26.06 -5.11
C GLN A 239 5.15 -27.13 -5.30
N MET A 240 6.42 -26.72 -5.29
CA MET A 240 7.55 -27.63 -5.51
C MET A 240 7.96 -28.41 -4.26
N SER A 241 7.52 -27.99 -3.06
CA SER A 241 7.80 -28.58 -1.73
C SER A 241 9.27 -28.58 -1.28
N LYS A 242 10.23 -28.79 -2.19
CA LYS A 242 11.68 -28.69 -1.95
C LYS A 242 12.36 -28.21 -3.23
N ILE A 243 12.93 -27.00 -3.20
CA ILE A 243 13.65 -26.43 -4.33
C ILE A 243 14.95 -25.77 -3.83
N THR A 244 16.04 -25.94 -4.56
CA THR A 244 17.28 -25.21 -4.26
C THR A 244 17.18 -23.79 -4.82
N LEU A 245 17.90 -22.85 -4.21
CA LEU A 245 17.94 -21.47 -4.69
C LEU A 245 18.42 -21.37 -6.15
N ARG A 246 19.42 -22.19 -6.52
CA ARG A 246 19.92 -22.28 -7.90
C ARG A 246 18.85 -22.74 -8.89
N THR A 247 18.06 -23.76 -8.52
CA THR A 247 16.96 -24.26 -9.36
C THR A 247 15.88 -23.19 -9.53
N LEU A 248 15.51 -22.53 -8.43
CA LEU A 248 14.54 -21.43 -8.47
C LEU A 248 14.98 -20.32 -9.43
N TRP A 249 16.26 -19.95 -9.43
CA TRP A 249 16.81 -18.95 -10.36
C TRP A 249 16.67 -19.36 -11.82
N GLN A 250 17.06 -20.60 -12.13
CA GLN A 250 17.00 -21.15 -13.47
C GLN A 250 15.55 -21.21 -13.99
N ASP A 251 14.62 -21.59 -13.12
CA ASP A 251 13.20 -21.73 -13.47
C ASP A 251 12.52 -20.39 -13.71
N MET A 252 12.81 -19.40 -12.87
CA MET A 252 12.20 -18.07 -12.97
C MET A 252 12.79 -17.21 -14.08
N LYS A 253 13.97 -17.57 -14.62
CA LYS A 253 14.72 -16.76 -15.60
C LYS A 253 14.94 -15.31 -15.15
N LEU A 254 15.08 -15.11 -13.84
CA LEU A 254 15.40 -13.81 -13.26
C LEU A 254 16.90 -13.76 -12.97
N GLU A 255 17.46 -12.56 -13.05
CA GLU A 255 18.85 -12.33 -12.66
C GLU A 255 19.02 -12.49 -11.14
N GLU A 256 20.20 -12.89 -10.69
CA GLU A 256 20.49 -13.08 -9.26
C GLU A 256 20.18 -11.81 -8.44
N GLY A 257 20.56 -10.64 -8.97
CA GLY A 257 20.26 -9.34 -8.37
C GLY A 257 18.76 -9.01 -8.26
N GLN A 258 17.89 -9.70 -9.00
CA GLN A 258 16.43 -9.53 -8.93
C GLN A 258 15.77 -10.50 -7.95
N ILE A 259 16.26 -11.74 -7.83
CA ILE A 259 15.68 -12.72 -6.90
C ILE A 259 16.17 -12.50 -5.48
N GLN A 260 17.46 -12.24 -5.28
CA GLN A 260 18.05 -12.20 -3.94
C GLN A 260 17.33 -11.20 -2.99
N PRO A 261 16.98 -9.97 -3.41
CA PRO A 261 16.22 -9.05 -2.55
C PRO A 261 14.82 -9.57 -2.18
N ARG A 262 14.16 -10.27 -3.10
CA ARG A 262 12.82 -10.85 -2.87
C ARG A 262 12.88 -12.04 -1.92
N MET A 263 13.92 -12.87 -2.06
CA MET A 263 14.18 -13.98 -1.14
C MET A 263 14.46 -13.47 0.27
N MET A 264 15.33 -12.46 0.40
CA MET A 264 15.63 -11.83 1.69
C MET A 264 14.37 -11.25 2.33
N ARG A 265 13.50 -10.59 1.54
CA ARG A 265 12.21 -10.08 2.04
C ARG A 265 11.30 -11.21 2.54
N LEU A 266 11.13 -12.28 1.75
CA LEU A 266 10.30 -13.42 2.14
C LEU A 266 10.84 -14.15 3.38
N GLN A 267 12.17 -14.21 3.55
CA GLN A 267 12.82 -14.78 4.74
C GLN A 267 12.67 -13.87 5.96
N HIS A 268 12.85 -12.56 5.79
CA HIS A 268 12.66 -11.57 6.86
C HIS A 268 11.21 -11.59 7.38
N GLY A 269 10.24 -11.66 6.47
CA GLY A 269 8.82 -11.85 6.79
C GLY A 269 8.46 -13.25 7.31
N LYS A 270 9.44 -14.15 7.48
CA LYS A 270 9.27 -15.54 7.92
C LYS A 270 8.28 -16.34 7.05
N LEU A 271 8.14 -15.99 5.78
CA LEU A 271 7.30 -16.69 4.79
C LEU A 271 8.07 -17.83 4.11
N LEU A 272 9.40 -17.66 4.00
CA LEU A 272 10.33 -18.70 3.56
C LEU A 272 11.37 -19.00 4.63
N ALA A 273 11.92 -20.21 4.60
CA ALA A 273 13.07 -20.62 5.39
C ALA A 273 14.02 -21.46 4.53
N GLU A 274 15.29 -21.49 4.91
CA GLU A 274 16.29 -22.40 4.33
C GLU A 274 16.51 -23.60 5.26
N SER A 275 16.52 -24.80 4.68
CA SER A 275 16.75 -26.04 5.40
C SER A 275 17.45 -27.05 4.49
N ASN A 276 18.64 -27.51 4.90
CA ASN A 276 19.46 -28.47 4.16
C ASN A 276 19.72 -28.07 2.70
N GLY A 277 20.03 -26.79 2.45
CA GLY A 277 20.27 -26.25 1.11
C GLY A 277 19.01 -26.10 0.24
N ASN A 278 17.82 -26.36 0.80
CA ASN A 278 16.55 -26.13 0.13
C ASN A 278 15.84 -24.92 0.72
N VAL A 279 15.12 -24.21 -0.14
CA VAL A 279 14.14 -23.20 0.25
C VAL A 279 12.80 -23.91 0.49
N ILE A 280 12.18 -23.64 1.63
CA ILE A 280 10.87 -24.17 2.01
C ILE A 280 9.93 -23.04 2.44
N VAL A 281 8.63 -23.24 2.22
CA VAL A 281 7.60 -22.33 2.73
C VAL A 281 7.26 -22.68 4.17
N THR A 282 7.28 -21.67 5.04
CA THR A 282 6.90 -21.82 6.46
C THR A 282 5.40 -22.01 6.62
N ASP A 283 4.93 -22.34 7.82
CA ASP A 283 3.48 -22.45 8.07
C ASP A 283 2.77 -21.10 7.93
N LEU A 284 3.45 -19.99 8.27
CA LEU A 284 2.95 -18.64 8.02
C LEU A 284 2.80 -18.37 6.51
N GLY A 285 3.82 -18.72 5.72
CA GLY A 285 3.77 -18.58 4.25
C GLY A 285 2.66 -19.43 3.62
N LYS A 286 2.47 -20.67 4.09
CA LYS A 286 1.37 -21.54 3.64
C LYS A 286 0.00 -20.97 3.99
N GLN A 287 -0.14 -20.41 5.20
CA GLN A 287 -1.39 -19.78 5.62
C GLN A 287 -1.69 -18.56 4.74
N LEU A 288 -0.70 -17.71 4.45
CA LEU A 288 -0.86 -16.58 3.56
C LEU A 288 -1.32 -17.01 2.16
N LEU A 289 -0.67 -18.02 1.56
CA LEU A 289 -1.04 -18.55 0.24
C LEU A 289 -2.48 -19.10 0.26
N LYS A 290 -2.83 -19.87 1.29
CA LYS A 290 -4.19 -20.40 1.48
C LYS A 290 -5.22 -19.28 1.56
N ASP A 291 -4.95 -18.20 2.28
CA ASP A 291 -5.85 -17.05 2.44
C ASP A 291 -6.11 -16.31 1.11
N VAL A 292 -5.22 -16.43 0.13
CA VAL A 292 -5.39 -15.87 -1.22
C VAL A 292 -5.71 -16.92 -2.30
N GLY A 293 -5.91 -18.17 -1.88
CA GLY A 293 -6.29 -19.29 -2.74
C GLY A 293 -5.16 -19.82 -3.64
N LEU A 294 -3.90 -19.73 -3.19
CA LEU A 294 -2.68 -20.21 -3.85
C LEU A 294 -2.04 -21.42 -3.15
#